data_AF-A0A927TU32-F1
#
_entry.id   AF-A0A927TU32-F1
#
_cell.length_a   1.000
_cell.length_b   1.000
_cell.length_c   1.000
_cell.angle_alpha   90.00
_cell.angle_beta   90.00
_cell.angle_gamma   90.00
#
_symmetry.space_group_name_H-M   'P 1'
#
loop_
_entity.id
_entity.type
_entity.pdbx_description
1 polymer ?
#
loop_
_entity_poly.entity_id
_entity_poly.type
_entity_poly.pdbx_seq_one_letter_code
_entity_poly.pdbx_strand_id
1 'polypeptide(L)'
;MENNQRKMERELQKALAIEYVKEYCNKNKFSVEKLRSQRFTLIGNECAFEYVNDAEAEEYIIDGGTKNQITLVIRYENQKLHIEETEYTKKFLSIEMGQ
;
A
#
# COMPACT_ATOMS: atom_id res chain seq x y z
N MET A 1 -22.35 11.78 -10.42
CA MET A 1 -21.64 12.81 -9.63
C MET A 1 -20.97 12.22 -8.39
N GLU A 2 -21.60 11.28 -7.66
CA GLU A 2 -21.01 10.57 -6.49
C GLU A 2 -19.64 9.90 -6.74
N ASN A 3 -19.37 9.43 -7.96
CA ASN A 3 -18.14 8.70 -8.27
C ASN A 3 -16.87 9.58 -8.18
N ASN A 4 -16.99 10.91 -8.31
CA ASN A 4 -15.83 11.80 -8.24
C ASN A 4 -15.43 12.14 -6.79
N GLN A 5 -16.43 12.28 -5.91
CA GLN A 5 -16.20 12.54 -4.48
C GLN A 5 -15.53 11.34 -3.81
N ARG A 6 -16.03 10.12 -4.05
CA ARG A 6 -15.42 8.88 -3.49
C ARG A 6 -13.99 8.66 -3.97
N LYS A 7 -13.70 8.98 -5.24
CA LYS A 7 -12.32 8.92 -5.78
C LYS A 7 -11.42 9.92 -5.07
N MET A 8 -11.86 11.17 -4.93
CA MET A 8 -11.10 12.21 -4.25
C MET A 8 -10.84 11.89 -2.78
N GLU A 9 -11.84 11.37 -2.08
CA GLU A 9 -11.72 10.94 -0.68
C GLU A 9 -10.69 9.81 -0.54
N ARG A 10 -10.72 8.81 -1.43
CA ARG A 10 -9.73 7.72 -1.43
C ARG A 10 -8.31 8.21 -1.69
N GLU A 11 -8.12 9.15 -2.61
CA GLU A 11 -6.80 9.75 -2.87
C GLU A 11 -6.31 10.57 -1.67
N LEU A 12 -7.21 11.30 -0.98
CA LEU A 12 -6.86 12.01 0.24
C LEU A 12 -6.46 11.04 1.36
N GLN A 13 -7.22 9.97 1.58
CA GLN A 13 -6.90 8.92 2.56
C GLN A 13 -5.56 8.27 2.25
N LYS A 14 -5.30 7.96 0.97
CA LYS A 14 -4.01 7.43 0.52
C LYS A 14 -2.86 8.40 0.81
N ALA A 15 -3.04 9.69 0.50
CA ALA A 15 -2.03 10.71 0.76
C ALA A 15 -1.71 10.86 2.25
N LEU A 16 -2.73 10.82 3.12
CA LEU A 16 -2.56 10.84 4.57
C LEU A 16 -1.81 9.60 5.07
N ALA A 17 -2.17 8.41 4.58
CA ALA A 17 -1.47 7.17 4.91
C ALA A 17 0.00 7.20 4.48
N ILE A 18 0.29 7.74 3.28
CA ILE A 18 1.67 7.92 2.80
C ILE A 18 2.45 8.87 3.70
N GLU A 19 1.88 10.02 4.06
CA GLU A 19 2.57 10.98 4.92
C GLU A 19 2.84 10.40 6.30
N TYR A 20 1.90 9.62 6.85
CA TYR A 20 2.06 8.91 8.13
C TYR A 20 3.25 7.94 8.12
N VAL A 21 3.41 7.15 7.05
CA VAL A 21 4.49 6.13 6.96
C VAL A 21 5.79 6.65 6.40
N LYS A 22 5.84 7.89 5.90
CA LYS A 22 7.00 8.49 5.23
C LYS A 22 8.28 8.44 6.06
N GLU A 23 8.20 8.81 7.33
CA GLU A 23 9.34 8.71 8.24
C GLU A 23 9.80 7.27 8.45
N TYR A 24 8.85 6.34 8.57
CA TYR A 24 9.13 4.93 8.71
C TYR A 24 9.83 4.38 7.46
N CYS A 25 9.35 4.74 6.27
CA CYS A 25 9.99 4.36 5.01
C CYS A 25 11.42 4.90 4.94
N ASN A 26 11.65 6.17 5.27
CA ASN A 26 12.98 6.77 5.26
C ASN A 26 13.94 6.06 6.24
N LYS A 27 13.49 5.76 7.47
CA LYS A 27 14.28 5.05 8.49
C LYS A 27 14.65 3.63 8.04
N ASN A 28 13.78 2.96 7.29
CA ASN A 28 13.98 1.58 6.84
C ASN A 28 14.50 1.46 5.39
N LYS A 29 14.91 2.56 4.75
CA LYS A 29 15.39 2.61 3.36
C LYS A 29 14.37 2.08 2.35
N PHE A 30 13.09 2.37 2.57
CA PHE A 30 12.00 2.09 1.66
C PHE A 30 11.66 3.29 0.79
N SER A 31 11.33 3.05 -0.47
CA SER A 31 10.94 4.06 -1.45
C SER A 31 9.47 4.45 -1.26
N VAL A 32 9.26 5.69 -0.81
CA VAL A 32 7.94 6.31 -0.75
C VAL A 32 7.31 6.42 -2.15
N GLU A 33 8.13 6.55 -3.21
CA GLU A 33 7.63 6.59 -4.58
C GLU A 33 7.07 5.23 -5.03
N LYS A 34 7.77 4.13 -4.71
CA LYS A 34 7.24 2.77 -4.95
C LYS A 34 5.98 2.49 -4.14
N LEU A 35 5.84 3.08 -2.94
CA LEU A 35 4.61 2.98 -2.15
C LEU A 35 3.46 3.80 -2.77
N ARG A 36 3.76 4.98 -3.31
CA ARG A 36 2.78 5.85 -3.99
C ARG A 36 2.16 5.21 -5.23
N SER A 37 2.93 4.41 -5.97
CA SER A 37 2.43 3.73 -7.16
C SER A 37 1.56 2.51 -6.84
N GLN A 38 1.59 2.01 -5.61
CA GLN A 38 0.79 0.86 -5.21
C GLN A 38 -0.70 1.17 -5.06
N ARG A 39 -1.51 0.11 -5.18
CA ARG A 39 -2.93 0.18 -4.87
C ARG A 39 -3.11 0.41 -3.37
N PHE A 40 -4.07 1.27 -3.03
CA PHE A 40 -4.42 1.56 -1.65
C PHE A 40 -5.81 1.04 -1.32
N THR A 41 -5.93 0.26 -0.25
CA THR A 41 -7.20 -0.31 0.22
C THR A 41 -7.41 0.11 1.67
N LEU A 42 -8.62 0.57 1.99
CA LEU A 42 -9.05 0.92 3.35
C LEU A 42 -10.27 0.06 3.69
N ILE A 43 -10.18 -0.76 4.74
CA ILE A 43 -11.26 -1.62 5.21
C ILE A 43 -11.33 -1.52 6.73
N GLY A 44 -12.46 -1.05 7.26
CA GLY A 44 -12.64 -0.90 8.70
C GLY A 44 -11.61 0.03 9.33
N ASN A 45 -10.80 -0.50 10.25
CA ASN A 45 -9.79 0.21 11.02
C ASN A 45 -8.35 0.00 10.49
N GLU A 46 -8.19 -0.60 9.31
CA GLU A 46 -6.90 -0.80 8.68
C GLU A 46 -6.87 -0.32 7.23
N CYS A 47 -5.69 0.10 6.80
CA CYS A 47 -5.41 0.32 5.39
C CYS A 47 -4.12 -0.37 4.97
N ALA A 48 -4.06 -0.73 3.70
CA ALA A 48 -2.97 -1.50 3.13
C ALA A 48 -2.53 -0.91 1.79
N PHE A 49 -1.23 -1.05 1.53
CA PHE A 49 -0.63 -0.85 0.22
C PHE A 49 -0.38 -2.20 -0.43
N GLU A 50 -0.79 -2.35 -1.67
CA GLU A 50 -0.75 -3.59 -2.42
C GLU A 50 0.04 -3.39 -3.71
N TYR A 51 1.08 -4.20 -3.90
CA TYR A 51 1.72 -4.34 -5.19
C TYR A 51 0.81 -5.14 -6.11
N VAL A 52 0.52 -4.57 -7.28
CA VAL A 52 -0.21 -5.23 -8.36
C VAL A 52 0.79 -5.46 -9.47
N ASN A 53 1.00 -6.72 -9.86
CA ASN A 53 1.78 -7.02 -11.05
C ASN A 53 0.86 -6.83 -12.27
N ASP A 54 1.05 -5.75 -13.02
CA ASP A 54 0.23 -5.45 -14.21
C ASP A 54 0.29 -6.58 -15.25
N ALA A 55 1.37 -7.38 -15.28
CA ALA A 55 1.50 -8.54 -16.16
C ALA A 55 0.68 -9.77 -15.73
N GLU A 56 0.25 -9.86 -14.46
CA GLU A 56 -0.53 -11.00 -13.94
C GLU A 56 -2.03 -10.70 -13.83
N ALA A 57 -2.45 -9.47 -14.12
CA ALA A 57 -3.85 -9.05 -14.02
C ALA A 57 -4.74 -9.60 -15.15
N GLU A 58 -4.17 -9.92 -16.32
CA GLU A 58 -4.93 -10.44 -17.48
C GLU A 58 -5.03 -11.98 -17.53
N GLU A 59 -4.11 -12.73 -16.91
CA GLU A 59 -4.02 -14.20 -17.09
C GLU A 59 -4.62 -15.06 -15.97
N TYR A 60 -5.03 -14.50 -14.83
CA TYR A 60 -5.49 -15.27 -13.66
C TYR A 60 -6.95 -15.03 -13.24
N ILE A 61 -7.88 -14.92 -14.19
CA ILE A 61 -9.32 -15.07 -13.92
C ILE A 61 -9.70 -16.55 -14.04
N ILE A 62 -9.20 -17.39 -13.14
CA ILE A 62 -9.71 -18.76 -12.95
C ILE A 62 -9.82 -19.02 -11.44
N ASP A 63 -11.06 -19.00 -10.94
CA ASP A 63 -11.56 -19.65 -9.71
C ASP A 63 -10.69 -19.52 -8.42
N GLY A 64 -10.31 -18.31 -8.03
CA GLY A 64 -9.57 -18.09 -6.76
C GLY A 64 -8.95 -16.72 -6.49
N GLY A 65 -8.98 -15.78 -7.45
CA GLY A 65 -8.53 -14.39 -7.29
C GLY A 65 -7.01 -14.19 -7.36
N THR A 66 -6.57 -13.10 -7.98
CA THR A 66 -5.18 -12.64 -7.95
C THR A 66 -4.81 -12.28 -6.50
N LYS A 67 -3.87 -13.00 -5.90
CA LYS A 67 -3.41 -12.70 -4.53
C LYS A 67 -2.59 -11.42 -4.55
N ASN A 68 -3.23 -10.29 -4.29
CA ASN A 68 -2.55 -9.01 -4.16
C ASN A 68 -1.41 -9.12 -3.13
N GLN A 69 -0.24 -8.63 -3.49
CA GLN A 69 0.94 -8.70 -2.63
C GLN A 69 0.96 -7.48 -1.73
N ILE A 70 0.33 -7.60 -0.56
CA ILE A 70 0.28 -6.54 0.45
C ILE A 70 1.70 -6.22 0.90
N THR A 71 2.15 -4.98 0.78
CA THR A 71 3.53 -4.58 1.11
C THR A 71 3.64 -3.79 2.41
N LEU A 72 2.57 -3.16 2.89
CA LEU A 72 2.61 -2.36 4.11
C LEU A 72 1.20 -2.17 4.63
N VAL A 73 0.99 -2.42 5.91
CA VAL A 73 -0.31 -2.27 6.58
C VAL A 73 -0.22 -1.20 7.66
N ILE A 74 -1.24 -0.36 7.75
CA ILE A 74 -1.43 0.57 8.86
C ILE A 74 -2.72 0.16 9.57
N ARG A 75 -2.62 -0.22 10.83
CA ARG A 75 -3.77 -0.64 11.64
C ARG A 75 -3.98 0.27 12.83
N TYR A 76 -5.23 0.64 13.10
CA TYR A 76 -5.61 1.36 14.30
C TYR A 76 -6.05 0.38 15.41
N GLU A 77 -5.22 0.23 16.43
CA GLU A 77 -5.45 -0.61 17.60
C GLU A 77 -5.02 0.10 18.88
N ASN A 78 -5.79 -0.06 19.96
CA ASN A 78 -5.47 0.52 21.27
C ASN A 78 -5.20 2.04 21.23
N GLN A 79 -6.02 2.76 20.47
CA GLN A 79 -5.92 4.22 20.25
C GLN A 79 -4.62 4.68 19.58
N LYS A 80 -3.92 3.78 18.88
CA LYS A 80 -2.67 4.07 18.19
C LYS A 80 -2.68 3.47 16.80
N LEU A 81 -2.01 4.15 15.87
CA LEU A 81 -1.72 3.62 14.54
C LEU A 81 -0.42 2.81 14.61
N HIS A 82 -0.45 1.60 14.07
CA HIS A 82 0.71 0.71 13.98
C HIS A 82 1.06 0.48 12.52
N ILE A 83 2.35 0.41 12.24
CA ILE A 83 2.88 0.11 10.92
C ILE A 83 3.37 -1.33 10.95
N GLU A 84 2.89 -2.16 10.03
CA GLU A 84 3.24 -3.56 9.90
C GLU A 84 3.86 -3.84 8.53
N GLU A 85 5.07 -4.42 8.54
CA GLU A 85 5.70 -4.99 7.35
C GLU A 85 5.13 -6.39 7.08
N THR A 86 5.14 -6.79 5.81
CA THR A 86 4.83 -8.13 5.35
C THR A 86 6.07 -8.77 4.73
N GLU A 87 5.95 -10.03 4.33
CA GLU A 87 6.94 -10.72 3.49
C GLU A 87 7.30 -10.00 2.18
N TYR A 88 6.45 -9.08 1.71
CA TYR A 88 6.62 -8.34 0.45
C TYR A 88 7.17 -6.92 0.62
N THR A 89 7.21 -6.37 1.85
CA THR A 89 7.67 -5.00 2.10
C THR A 89 9.04 -4.76 1.51
N LYS A 90 10.03 -5.55 1.93
CA LYS A 90 11.42 -5.37 1.48
C LYS A 90 11.56 -5.66 -0.01
N LYS A 91 10.83 -6.66 -0.52
CA LYS A 91 10.89 -7.05 -1.93
C LYS A 91 10.47 -5.90 -2.86
N PHE A 92 9.40 -5.18 -2.54
CA PHE A 92 8.85 -4.16 -3.44
C PHE A 92 9.16 -2.73 -3.04
N LEU A 93 9.54 -2.47 -1.80
CA LEU A 93 9.76 -1.11 -1.33
C LEU A 93 11.23 -0.77 -1.12
N SER A 94 12.15 -1.74 -1.01
CA SER A 94 13.57 -1.39 -0.80
C SER A 94 14.08 -0.47 -1.92
N ILE A 95 14.82 0.56 -1.52
CA ILE A 95 15.62 1.37 -2.42
C ILE A 95 16.84 0.50 -2.76
N GLU A 96 16.93 0.01 -4.00
CA GLU A 96 18.17 -0.59 -4.45
C GLU A 96 19.25 0.49 -4.37
N MET A 97 20.28 0.26 -3.57
CA MET A 97 21.47 1.11 -3.63
C MET A 97 22.11 0.81 -4.98
N GLY A 98 21.91 1.72 -5.94
CA GLY A 98 22.59 1.66 -7.22
C GLY A 98 24.09 1.51 -6.99
N GLN A 99 24.70 0.58 -7.73
CA GLN A 99 26.15 0.41 -7.85
C GLN A 99 26.80 1.69 -8.39
#